data_AF-A0A1G0NC28-F1
#
_entry.id   AF-A0A1G0NC28-F1
#
_cell.length_a   1.000
_cell.length_b   1.000
_cell.length_c   1.000
_cell.angle_alpha   90.00
_cell.angle_beta   90.00
_cell.angle_gamma   90.00
#
_symmetry.space_group_name_H-M   'P 1'
#
loop_
_entity.id
_entity.type
_entity.pdbx_description
1 polymer ?
#
loop_
_entity_poly.entity_id
_entity_poly.type
_entity_poly.pdbx_seq_one_letter_code
_entity_poly.pdbx_strand_id
1 'polypeptide(L)'
;MDALASATGGVMRYLSIALLLLQLSFTAAAADNKIELEKLYSAMNMLNQQQQAIYQQFQMVQELRRNGSASLSYGMSMRPHLLGQIANYDEVVAAQKSAVQREESLYQQSDQLLTRYNEIEDMKKPLQSRIYSLSLDAK
;
A
#
# COMPACT_ATOMS: atom_id res chain seq x y z
N MET A 1 -8.28 -28.16 -12.09
CA MET A 1 -7.46 -28.43 -10.89
C MET A 1 -6.11 -27.80 -11.23
N ASP A 2 -5.70 -26.61 -10.80
CA ASP A 2 -5.99 -25.83 -9.60
C ASP A 2 -5.79 -24.33 -9.89
N ALA A 3 -6.85 -23.53 -9.88
CA ALA A 3 -6.71 -22.07 -10.09
C ALA A 3 -7.81 -21.26 -9.38
N LEU A 4 -8.25 -21.69 -8.19
CA LEU A 4 -9.29 -20.98 -7.42
C LEU A 4 -8.95 -20.73 -5.95
N ALA A 5 -7.74 -21.06 -5.49
CA ALA A 5 -7.43 -21.07 -4.05
C ALA A 5 -6.64 -19.86 -3.51
N SER A 6 -6.21 -18.88 -4.32
CA SER A 6 -5.35 -17.79 -3.82
C SER A 6 -6.02 -16.42 -3.61
N ALA A 7 -7.29 -16.25 -3.99
CA ALA A 7 -7.99 -14.96 -3.90
C ALA A 7 -8.82 -14.75 -2.61
N THR A 8 -8.93 -15.78 -1.77
CA THR A 8 -9.84 -15.80 -0.61
C THR A 8 -9.25 -15.19 0.67
N GLY A 9 -7.93 -15.00 0.76
CA GLY A 9 -7.26 -14.53 1.98
C GLY A 9 -7.49 -13.04 2.32
N GLY A 10 -7.62 -12.19 1.30
CA GLY A 10 -7.88 -10.75 1.49
C GLY A 10 -9.33 -10.49 1.87
N VAL A 11 -10.27 -11.02 1.09
CA VAL A 11 -11.71 -10.82 1.29
C VAL A 11 -12.18 -11.36 2.65
N MET A 12 -11.61 -12.49 3.12
CA MET A 12 -11.91 -13.03 4.46
C MET A 12 -11.42 -12.14 5.61
N ARG A 13 -10.34 -11.37 5.43
CA ARG A 13 -9.89 -10.36 6.42
C ARG A 13 -10.82 -9.16 6.47
N TYR A 14 -11.25 -8.63 5.31
CA TYR A 14 -12.19 -7.51 5.27
C TYR A 14 -13.58 -7.91 5.78
N LEU A 15 -14.03 -9.14 5.50
CA LEU A 15 -15.25 -9.72 6.09
C LEU A 15 -15.16 -9.82 7.61
N SER A 16 -13.99 -10.18 8.16
CA SER A 16 -13.77 -10.24 9.60
C SER A 16 -13.85 -8.86 10.27
N ILE A 17 -13.31 -7.83 9.60
CA ILE A 17 -13.36 -6.44 10.07
C ILE A 17 -14.79 -5.90 9.98
N ALA A 18 -15.50 -6.18 8.89
CA ALA A 18 -16.90 -5.79 8.71
C ALA A 18 -17.84 -6.47 9.73
N LEU A 19 -17.60 -7.75 10.05
CA LEU A 19 -18.35 -8.46 11.09
C LEU A 19 -18.09 -7.86 12.49
N LEU A 20 -16.86 -7.42 12.76
CA LEU A 20 -16.51 -6.79 14.04
C LEU A 20 -17.22 -5.44 14.20
N LEU A 21 -17.39 -4.68 13.12
CA LEU A 21 -18.11 -3.40 13.10
C LEU A 21 -19.63 -3.57 13.34
N LEU A 22 -20.21 -4.68 12.91
CA LEU A 22 -21.65 -4.94 13.08
C LEU A 22 -22.02 -5.26 14.55
N GLN A 23 -21.10 -5.85 15.31
CA GLN A 23 -21.33 -6.32 16.69
C GLN A 23 -21.36 -5.20 17.74
N LEU A 24 -20.95 -3.97 17.39
CA LEU A 24 -20.92 -2.82 18.30
C LEU A 24 -22.30 -2.15 18.52
N SER A 25 -23.37 -2.64 17.90
CA SER A 25 -24.68 -1.96 17.93
C SER A 25 -25.57 -2.33 19.14
N PHE A 26 -25.12 -3.15 20.10
CA PHE A 26 -25.97 -3.61 21.21
C PHE A 26 -25.34 -3.44 22.62
N THR A 27 -25.85 -2.44 23.35
CA THR A 27 -26.05 -2.31 24.82
C THR A 27 -24.95 -1.78 25.77
N ALA A 28 -25.17 -0.54 26.30
CA ALA A 28 -24.96 -0.04 27.70
C ALA A 28 -24.40 1.42 27.79
N ALA A 29 -25.22 2.39 27.39
CA ALA A 29 -24.93 3.73 26.84
C ALA A 29 -24.09 4.80 27.60
N ALA A 30 -23.26 4.52 28.61
CA ALA A 30 -22.39 5.57 29.21
C ALA A 30 -20.98 5.11 29.58
N ALA A 31 -20.84 4.01 30.32
CA ALA A 31 -19.53 3.38 30.54
C ALA A 31 -19.01 2.73 29.24
N ASP A 32 -19.93 2.21 28.43
CA ASP A 32 -19.64 1.62 27.13
C ASP A 32 -19.13 2.67 26.12
N ASN A 33 -19.66 3.90 26.14
CA ASN A 33 -19.23 4.97 25.24
C ASN A 33 -17.75 5.33 25.43
N LYS A 34 -17.24 5.36 26.66
CA LYS A 34 -15.82 5.64 26.92
C LYS A 34 -14.92 4.51 26.41
N ILE A 35 -15.32 3.26 26.68
CA ILE A 35 -14.58 2.06 26.22
C ILE A 35 -14.61 1.98 24.68
N GLU A 36 -15.76 2.26 24.07
CA GLU A 36 -15.92 2.33 22.62
C GLU A 36 -15.02 3.42 22.02
N LEU A 37 -15.01 4.61 22.61
CA LEU A 37 -14.19 5.73 22.17
C LEU A 37 -12.68 5.38 22.21
N GLU A 38 -12.21 4.75 23.29
CA GLU A 38 -10.83 4.26 23.40
C GLU A 38 -10.48 3.24 22.30
N LYS A 39 -11.38 2.29 22.01
CA LYS A 39 -11.20 1.32 20.93
C LYS A 39 -11.15 1.99 19.55
N LEU A 40 -12.03 2.96 19.30
CA LEU A 40 -12.06 3.71 18.03
C LEU A 40 -10.78 4.53 17.83
N TYR A 41 -10.29 5.21 18.87
CA TYR A 41 -9.00 5.91 18.80
C TYR A 41 -7.82 4.96 18.56
N SER A 42 -7.83 3.80 19.20
CA SER A 42 -6.81 2.77 18.95
C SER A 42 -6.82 2.29 17.50
N ALA A 43 -8.00 1.99 16.95
CA ALA A 43 -8.16 1.61 15.54
C ALA A 43 -7.71 2.73 14.60
N MET A 44 -8.08 3.99 14.89
CA MET A 44 -7.63 5.16 14.13
C MET A 44 -6.10 5.29 14.12
N ASN A 45 -5.48 5.12 15.29
CA ASN A 45 -4.03 5.19 15.43
C ASN A 45 -3.33 4.07 14.63
N MET A 46 -3.86 2.85 14.67
CA MET A 46 -3.35 1.74 13.85
C MET A 46 -3.45 2.06 12.35
N LEU A 47 -4.58 2.58 11.87
CA LEU A 47 -4.74 2.97 10.46
C LEU A 47 -3.79 4.11 10.06
N ASN A 48 -3.55 5.09 10.94
CA ASN A 48 -2.57 6.15 10.71
C ASN A 48 -1.14 5.59 10.59
N GLN A 49 -0.76 4.65 11.45
CA GLN A 49 0.55 3.99 11.36
C GLN A 49 0.70 3.20 10.05
N GLN A 50 -0.33 2.47 9.63
CA GLN A 50 -0.32 1.75 8.36
C GLN A 50 -0.19 2.71 7.16
N GLN A 51 -0.91 3.83 7.19
CA GLN A 51 -0.81 4.84 6.16
C GLN A 51 0.60 5.44 6.07
N GLN A 52 1.24 5.72 7.21
CA GLN A 52 2.60 6.22 7.24
C GLN A 52 3.60 5.20 6.69
N ALA A 53 3.41 3.91 6.98
CA ALA A 53 4.22 2.84 6.41
C ALA A 53 4.05 2.75 4.87
N ILE A 54 2.82 2.90 4.35
CA ILE A 54 2.57 2.95 2.91
C ILE A 54 3.25 4.15 2.27
N TYR A 55 3.21 5.31 2.92
CA TYR A 55 3.91 6.50 2.42
C TYR A 55 5.42 6.28 2.32
N GLN A 56 6.03 5.64 3.32
CA GLN A 56 7.45 5.29 3.27
C GLN A 56 7.75 4.30 2.13
N GLN A 57 6.92 3.30 1.92
CA GLN A 57 7.07 2.37 0.79
C GLN A 57 6.96 3.08 -0.55
N PHE A 58 6.04 4.05 -0.67
CA PHE A 58 5.91 4.86 -1.87
C PHE A 58 7.18 5.65 -2.15
N GLN A 59 7.78 6.27 -1.13
CA GLN A 59 9.08 6.96 -1.26
C GLN A 59 10.17 6.00 -1.74
N MET A 60 10.27 4.79 -1.18
CA MET A 60 11.25 3.81 -1.63
C MET A 60 11.07 3.41 -3.10
N VAL A 61 9.83 3.15 -3.55
CA VAL A 61 9.55 2.82 -4.96
C VAL A 61 9.93 3.97 -5.87
N GLN A 62 9.66 5.22 -5.47
CA GLN A 62 10.02 6.40 -6.26
C GLN A 62 11.54 6.58 -6.38
N GLU A 63 12.30 6.32 -5.31
CA GLU A 63 13.76 6.33 -5.37
C GLU A 63 14.33 5.22 -6.26
N LEU A 64 13.76 4.01 -6.21
CA LEU A 64 14.15 2.93 -7.12
C LEU A 64 13.89 3.29 -8.59
N ARG A 65 12.76 3.97 -8.87
CA ARG A 65 12.45 4.46 -10.22
C ARG A 65 13.45 5.53 -10.65
N ARG A 66 13.76 6.52 -9.81
CA ARG A 66 14.76 7.57 -10.10
C ARG A 66 16.14 6.97 -10.43
N ASN A 67 16.58 6.00 -9.63
CA ASN A 67 17.86 5.32 -9.83
C ASN A 67 17.85 4.41 -11.08
N GLY A 68 16.71 3.76 -11.39
CA GLY A 68 16.52 2.98 -12.60
C GLY A 68 16.47 3.82 -13.87
N SER A 69 15.83 4.99 -13.84
CA SER A 69 15.81 5.92 -14.97
C SER A 69 17.19 6.53 -15.23
N ALA A 70 17.97 6.79 -14.18
CA ALA A 70 19.36 7.24 -14.32
C ALA A 70 20.25 6.20 -15.02
N SER A 71 20.03 4.90 -14.79
CA SER A 71 20.78 3.83 -15.47
C SER A 71 20.36 3.63 -16.92
N LEU A 72 19.08 3.83 -17.25
CA LEU A 72 18.56 3.84 -18.63
C LEU A 72 19.03 5.08 -19.42
N SER A 73 19.10 6.24 -18.77
CA SER A 73 19.61 7.47 -19.40
C SER A 73 21.12 7.39 -19.67
N TYR A 74 21.88 6.67 -18.82
CA TYR A 74 23.28 6.32 -19.10
C TYR A 74 23.43 5.14 -20.07
N GLY A 75 22.35 4.42 -20.40
CA GLY A 75 22.33 3.38 -21.43
C GLY A 75 22.35 3.92 -22.87
N MET A 76 22.05 5.21 -23.08
CA MET A 76 22.32 5.92 -24.34
C MET A 76 23.75 6.48 -24.42
N SER A 77 24.42 6.69 -23.29
CA SER A 77 25.87 6.82 -23.26
C SER A 77 26.48 5.44 -23.02
N MET A 78 26.47 4.61 -24.06
CA MET A 78 27.49 3.58 -24.25
C MET A 78 28.80 4.11 -23.66
N ARG A 79 29.27 3.55 -22.54
CA ARG A 79 30.66 3.75 -22.15
C ARG A 79 31.47 3.29 -23.37
N PRO A 80 32.19 4.20 -24.06
CA PRO A 80 33.07 3.77 -25.12
C PRO A 80 34.04 2.79 -24.47
N HIS A 81 34.13 1.65 -25.10
CA HIS A 81 34.73 0.44 -24.58
C HIS A 81 36.14 0.77 -24.07
N LEU A 82 36.33 0.74 -22.76
CA LEU A 82 37.66 0.47 -22.22
C LEU A 82 37.90 -1.01 -22.56
N LEU A 83 38.67 -1.24 -23.63
CA LEU A 83 39.02 -2.52 -24.26
C LEU A 83 37.95 -3.14 -25.17
N GLY A 84 37.93 -2.76 -26.45
CA GLY A 84 37.97 -3.65 -27.63
C GLY A 84 36.98 -4.82 -27.81
N GLN A 85 36.04 -5.08 -26.90
CA GLN A 85 35.06 -6.15 -27.01
C GLN A 85 33.73 -5.56 -27.49
N ILE A 86 33.29 -6.03 -28.65
CA ILE A 86 31.94 -5.78 -29.16
C ILE A 86 30.98 -6.48 -28.19
N ALA A 87 30.11 -5.71 -27.54
CA ALA A 87 29.09 -6.26 -26.64
C ALA A 87 28.19 -7.24 -27.42
N ASN A 88 27.93 -8.42 -26.84
CA ASN A 88 27.05 -9.41 -27.44
C ASN A 88 25.63 -8.81 -27.57
N TYR A 89 25.10 -8.79 -28.79
CA TYR A 89 23.78 -8.23 -29.09
C TYR A 89 22.67 -8.85 -28.23
N ASP A 90 22.71 -10.17 -28.02
CA ASP A 90 21.69 -10.89 -27.25
C ASP A 90 21.69 -10.47 -25.77
N GLU A 91 22.87 -10.20 -25.21
CA GLU A 91 23.02 -9.72 -23.84
C GLU A 91 22.46 -8.31 -23.67
N VAL A 92 22.69 -7.43 -24.66
CA VAL A 92 22.15 -6.07 -24.66
C VAL A 92 20.62 -6.08 -24.74
N VAL A 93 20.05 -6.90 -25.63
CA VAL A 93 18.60 -7.04 -25.78
C VAL A 93 17.97 -7.64 -24.51
N ALA A 94 18.59 -8.65 -23.91
CA ALA A 94 18.12 -9.25 -22.66
C ALA A 94 18.16 -8.24 -21.49
N ALA A 95 19.22 -7.43 -21.39
CA ALA A 95 19.36 -6.39 -20.40
C ALA A 95 18.29 -5.30 -20.57
N GLN A 96 18.02 -4.87 -21.81
CA GLN A 96 16.98 -3.90 -22.12
C GLN A 96 15.59 -4.42 -21.73
N LYS A 97 15.26 -5.66 -22.11
CA LYS A 97 13.99 -6.30 -21.75
C LYS A 97 13.81 -6.37 -20.23
N SER A 98 14.86 -6.76 -19.52
CA SER A 98 14.85 -6.83 -18.06
C SER A 98 14.66 -5.46 -17.41
N ALA A 99 15.22 -4.40 -18.00
CA ALA A 99 15.04 -3.03 -17.53
C ALA A 99 13.58 -2.55 -17.69
N VAL A 100 12.98 -2.80 -18.86
CA VAL A 100 11.55 -2.48 -19.11
C VAL A 100 10.64 -3.22 -18.14
N GLN A 101 10.83 -4.53 -17.97
CA GLN A 101 10.03 -5.34 -17.04
C GLN A 101 10.16 -4.85 -15.59
N ARG A 102 11.35 -4.43 -15.18
CA ARG A 102 11.57 -3.86 -13.85
C ARG A 102 10.81 -2.54 -13.70
N GLU A 103 10.84 -1.67 -14.70
CA GLU A 103 10.12 -0.40 -14.65
C GLU A 103 8.61 -0.60 -14.55
N GLU A 104 8.05 -1.49 -15.37
CA GLU A 104 6.64 -1.89 -15.31
C GLU A 104 6.26 -2.43 -13.92
N SER A 105 7.10 -3.27 -13.33
CA SER A 105 6.86 -3.81 -11.98
C SER A 105 6.83 -2.73 -10.90
N LEU A 106 7.64 -1.67 -11.05
CA LEU A 106 7.65 -0.55 -10.10
C LEU A 106 6.42 0.34 -10.27
N TYR A 107 5.91 0.52 -11.49
CA TYR A 107 4.63 1.20 -11.71
C TYR A 107 3.47 0.46 -11.06
N GLN A 108 3.38 -0.85 -11.26
CA GLN A 108 2.34 -1.67 -10.64
C GLN A 108 2.39 -1.60 -9.11
N GLN A 109 3.59 -1.64 -8.53
CA GLN A 109 3.76 -1.47 -7.08
C GLN A 109 3.29 -0.09 -6.61
N SER A 110 3.61 0.98 -7.34
CA SER A 110 3.17 2.34 -7.00
C SER A 110 1.64 2.47 -7.01
N ASP A 111 0.98 1.89 -8.02
CA ASP A 111 -0.48 1.91 -8.14
C ASP A 111 -1.18 1.11 -7.02
N GLN A 112 -0.62 -0.05 -6.66
CA GLN A 112 -1.10 -0.83 -5.52
C GLN A 112 -0.95 -0.08 -4.20
N LEU A 113 0.14 0.65 -4.00
CA LEU A 113 0.35 1.46 -2.79
C LEU A 113 -0.65 2.61 -2.71
N LEU A 114 -0.94 3.27 -3.84
CA LEU A 114 -1.96 4.32 -3.90
C LEU A 114 -3.37 3.78 -3.60
N THR A 115 -3.70 2.61 -4.17
CA THR A 115 -4.98 1.94 -3.91
C THR A 115 -5.15 1.66 -2.41
N ARG A 116 -4.14 1.05 -1.77
CA ARG A 116 -4.16 0.76 -0.33
C ARG A 116 -4.23 2.02 0.54
N TYR A 117 -3.56 3.10 0.12
CA TYR A 117 -3.65 4.38 0.81
C TYR A 117 -5.09 4.90 0.82
N ASN A 118 -5.77 4.85 -0.33
CA ASN A 118 -7.15 5.30 -0.47
C ASN A 118 -8.12 4.42 0.32
N GLU A 119 -7.92 3.09 0.31
CA GLU A 119 -8.69 2.17 1.15
C GLU A 119 -8.59 2.53 2.64
N ILE A 120 -7.40 2.89 3.13
CA ILE A 120 -7.23 3.33 4.52
C ILE A 120 -7.98 4.63 4.79
N GLU A 121 -7.91 5.60 3.88
CA GLU A 121 -8.67 6.85 4.03
C GLU A 121 -10.17 6.60 4.09
N ASP A 122 -10.68 5.67 3.26
CA ASP A 122 -12.08 5.27 3.31
C ASP A 122 -12.46 4.56 4.62
N MET A 123 -11.58 3.71 5.16
CA MET A 123 -11.79 3.06 6.46
C MET A 123 -11.78 4.05 7.63
N LYS A 124 -11.06 5.16 7.53
CA LYS A 124 -11.03 6.17 8.60
C LYS A 124 -12.31 6.99 8.69
N LYS A 125 -12.99 7.27 7.56
CA LYS A 125 -14.21 8.09 7.52
C LYS A 125 -15.29 7.65 8.54
N PRO A 126 -15.74 6.38 8.57
CA PRO A 126 -16.75 5.95 9.54
C PRO A 126 -16.26 6.03 10.99
N LEU A 127 -14.98 5.74 11.24
CA LEU A 127 -14.40 5.86 12.58
C LEU A 127 -14.39 7.32 13.06
N GLN A 128 -14.00 8.27 12.20
CA GLN A 128 -14.04 9.70 12.51
C GLN A 128 -15.46 10.16 12.80
N SER A 129 -16.43 9.74 12.00
CA SER A 129 -17.85 10.06 12.22
C SER A 129 -18.35 9.55 13.57
N ARG A 130 -17.99 8.30 13.94
CA ARG A 130 -18.40 7.69 15.20
C ARG A 130 -17.72 8.32 16.42
N ILE A 131 -16.42 8.63 16.30
CA ILE A 131 -15.68 9.37 17.33
C ILE A 131 -16.34 10.72 17.57
N TYR A 132 -16.68 11.45 16.49
CA TYR A 132 -17.34 12.74 16.57
C TYR A 132 -18.71 12.63 17.28
N SER A 133 -19.58 11.69 16.88
CA SER A 133 -20.88 11.52 17.52
C SER A 133 -20.77 11.18 19.01
N LEU A 134 -19.92 10.21 19.37
CA LEU A 134 -19.73 9.82 20.78
C LEU A 134 -19.11 10.94 21.62
N SER A 135 -18.27 11.79 21.02
CA SER A 135 -17.68 12.94 21.71
C SER A 135 -18.69 14.06 22.01
N LEU A 136 -19.76 14.17 21.19
CA LEU A 136 -20.86 15.09 21.44
C LEU A 136 -21.81 14.56 22.51
N ASP A 137 -22.12 13.26 22.46
CA ASP A 137 -23.03 12.61 23.42
C ASP A 137 -22.44 12.49 24.84
N ALA A 138 -21.10 12.53 24.95
CA ALA A 138 -20.39 12.51 26.23
C ALA A 138 -20.32 13.88 26.93
N LYS A 139 -20.90 14.93 26.34
CA LYS A 139 -20.91 16.31 26.83
C LYS A 139 -22.22 16.67 27.49
#